data_AF-A0A7X6NZS4-F1
#
_entry.id   AF-A0A7X6NZS4-F1
#
_cell.length_a   1.000
_cell.length_b   1.000
_cell.length_c   1.000
_cell.angle_alpha   90.00
_cell.angle_beta   90.00
_cell.angle_gamma   90.00
#
_symmetry.space_group_name_H-M   'P 1'
#
loop_
_entity.id
_entity.type
_entity.pdbx_description
1 polymer ?
#
loop_
_entity_poly.entity_id
_entity_poly.type
_entity_poly.pdbx_seq_one_letter_code
_entity_poly.pdbx_strand_id
1 'polypeptide(L)'
;AAQIKAIVEAYTALHSARETERLAELFAEEAIAFGPVDAAPHVGRDAIRAFFASTHDNVDRFTLELTGPVRVAANFAAFPLSVTTVMGDTTMQLDIIDVFTFDDDAKITEMKAYWSMDDARFS
;
A
#
# COMPACT_ATOMS: atom_id res chain seq x y z
N ALA A 1 6.91 -16.53 -6.28
CA ALA A 1 7.94 -15.54 -5.88
C ALA A 1 8.10 -14.40 -6.89
N ALA A 2 8.53 -14.63 -8.13
CA ALA A 2 8.72 -13.56 -9.11
C ALA A 2 7.41 -12.78 -9.41
N GLN A 3 6.29 -13.48 -9.61
CA GLN A 3 4.98 -12.86 -9.81
C GLN A 3 4.56 -11.97 -8.63
N ILE A 4 4.65 -12.47 -7.39
CA ILE A 4 4.35 -11.68 -6.19
C ILE A 4 5.20 -10.41 -6.11
N LYS A 5 6.50 -10.49 -6.44
CA LYS A 5 7.36 -9.30 -6.48
C LYS A 5 6.88 -8.28 -7.52
N ALA A 6 6.51 -8.75 -8.72
CA ALA A 6 5.95 -7.88 -9.75
C ALA A 6 4.63 -7.23 -9.33
N ILE A 7 3.78 -7.94 -8.56
CA ILE A 7 2.55 -7.35 -7.99
C ILE A 7 2.87 -6.29 -6.94
N VAL A 8 3.87 -6.50 -6.07
CA VAL A 8 4.33 -5.49 -5.11
C VAL A 8 4.88 -4.24 -5.81
N GLU A 9 5.68 -4.43 -6.85
CA GLU A 9 6.18 -3.32 -7.70
C GLU A 9 5.02 -2.58 -8.36
N ALA A 10 4.05 -3.30 -8.94
CA ALA A 10 2.85 -2.72 -9.53
C ALA A 10 2.00 -1.96 -8.50
N TYR A 11 1.85 -2.48 -7.28
CA TYR A 11 1.17 -1.81 -6.17
C TYR A 11 1.81 -0.44 -5.91
N THR A 12 3.13 -0.37 -5.74
CA THR A 12 3.82 0.91 -5.49
C THR A 12 3.71 1.90 -6.65
N ALA A 13 3.81 1.40 -7.89
CA ALA A 13 3.72 2.23 -9.08
C ALA A 13 2.30 2.78 -9.32
N LEU A 14 1.28 1.93 -9.20
CA LEU A 14 -0.12 2.33 -9.39
C LEU A 14 -0.59 3.27 -8.29
N HIS A 15 -0.15 3.04 -7.04
CA HIS A 15 -0.45 3.94 -5.93
C HIS A 15 0.19 5.32 -6.16
N SER A 16 1.48 5.37 -6.52
CA SER A 16 2.15 6.63 -6.88
C SER A 16 1.50 7.35 -8.07
N ALA A 17 1.01 6.60 -9.06
CA ALA A 17 0.33 7.13 -10.24
C ALA A 17 -1.14 7.51 -9.97
N ARG A 18 -1.66 7.29 -8.75
CA ARG A 18 -3.06 7.50 -8.36
C ARG A 18 -4.07 6.73 -9.22
N GLU A 19 -3.67 5.57 -9.74
CA GLU A 19 -4.50 4.69 -10.57
C GLU A 19 -5.36 3.77 -9.69
N THR A 20 -6.23 4.35 -8.87
CA THR A 20 -6.96 3.67 -7.78
C THR A 20 -7.77 2.45 -8.25
N GLU A 21 -8.41 2.52 -9.42
CA GLU A 21 -9.18 1.38 -9.96
C GLU A 21 -8.27 0.17 -10.22
N ARG A 22 -7.16 0.39 -10.94
CA ARG A 22 -6.18 -0.66 -11.26
C ARG A 22 -5.42 -1.14 -10.03
N LEU A 23 -5.18 -0.24 -9.06
CA LEU A 23 -4.60 -0.61 -7.77
C LEU A 23 -5.53 -1.58 -7.03
N ALA A 24 -6.83 -1.29 -6.97
CA ALA A 24 -7.82 -2.15 -6.34
C ALA A 24 -7.97 -3.50 -7.07
N GLU A 25 -7.77 -3.54 -8.39
CA GLU A 25 -7.76 -4.80 -9.16
C GLU A 25 -6.65 -5.78 -8.73
N LEU A 26 -5.60 -5.33 -8.04
CA LEU A 26 -4.58 -6.22 -7.46
C LEU A 26 -5.12 -7.07 -6.29
N PHE A 27 -6.21 -6.64 -5.68
CA PHE A 27 -6.82 -7.27 -4.51
C PHE A 27 -7.89 -8.28 -4.91
N ALA A 28 -8.03 -9.34 -4.11
CA ALA A 28 -9.15 -10.27 -4.20
C ALA A 28 -10.46 -9.53 -3.87
N GLU A 29 -11.60 -10.07 -4.32
CA GLU A 29 -12.91 -9.42 -4.13
C GLU A 29 -13.25 -9.19 -2.66
N GLU A 30 -12.95 -10.18 -1.82
CA GLU A 30 -13.18 -10.18 -0.36
C GLU A 30 -11.92 -9.84 0.45
N ALA A 31 -10.94 -9.16 -0.16
CA ALA A 31 -9.68 -8.84 0.52
C ALA A 31 -9.88 -7.91 1.71
N ILE A 32 -8.94 -7.96 2.67
CA ILE A 32 -8.95 -7.10 3.86
C ILE A 32 -7.68 -6.28 3.91
N ALA A 33 -7.80 -4.96 4.08
CA ALA A 33 -6.65 -4.06 4.23
C ALA A 33 -6.68 -3.32 5.56
N PHE A 34 -5.52 -3.23 6.22
CA PHE A 34 -5.29 -2.45 7.43
C PHE A 34 -4.18 -1.42 7.15
N GLY A 35 -4.51 -0.14 7.30
CA GLY A 35 -3.58 0.97 7.10
C GLY A 35 -3.85 2.13 8.05
N PRO A 36 -3.27 2.14 9.27
CA PRO A 36 -2.29 1.19 9.82
C PRO A 36 -2.91 -0.12 10.35
N VAL A 37 -2.06 -1.06 10.76
CA VAL A 37 -2.43 -2.43 11.19
C VAL A 37 -3.41 -2.49 12.38
N ASP A 38 -3.42 -1.47 13.23
CA ASP A 38 -4.27 -1.37 14.43
C ASP A 38 -5.57 -0.56 14.22
N ALA A 39 -5.79 -0.04 13.01
CA ALA A 39 -7.03 0.63 12.63
C ALA A 39 -8.15 -0.34 12.25
N ALA A 40 -9.37 0.19 12.11
CA ALA A 40 -10.50 -0.59 11.59
C ALA A 40 -10.20 -1.03 10.14
N PRO A 41 -10.48 -2.30 9.78
CA PRO A 41 -10.16 -2.81 8.46
C PRO A 41 -11.05 -2.24 7.36
N HIS A 42 -10.50 -2.13 6.15
CA HIS A 42 -11.25 -1.97 4.91
C HIS A 42 -11.52 -3.35 4.32
N VAL A 43 -12.78 -3.75 4.27
CA VAL A 43 -13.21 -5.10 3.87
C VAL A 43 -13.86 -5.06 2.49
N GLY A 44 -13.33 -5.85 1.57
CA GLY A 44 -13.77 -5.95 0.19
C GLY A 44 -13.08 -4.94 -0.74
N ARG A 45 -12.95 -5.31 -2.02
CA ARG A 45 -12.23 -4.51 -3.03
C ARG A 45 -12.78 -3.09 -3.15
N ASP A 46 -14.08 -2.90 -3.05
CA ASP A 46 -14.71 -1.57 -3.13
C ASP A 46 -14.33 -0.66 -1.96
N ALA A 47 -14.25 -1.20 -0.74
CA ALA A 47 -13.81 -0.46 0.44
C ALA A 47 -12.31 -0.11 0.35
N ILE A 48 -11.50 -1.04 -0.15
CA ILE A 48 -10.07 -0.85 -0.37
C ILE A 48 -9.83 0.23 -1.44
N ARG A 49 -10.60 0.22 -2.53
CA ARG A 49 -10.57 1.29 -3.55
C ARG A 49 -10.87 2.65 -2.92
N ALA A 50 -11.94 2.73 -2.13
CA ALA A 50 -12.32 3.98 -1.47
C ALA A 50 -11.25 4.46 -0.48
N PHE A 51 -10.64 3.55 0.26
CA PHE A 51 -9.49 3.83 1.12
C PHE A 51 -8.33 4.45 0.34
N PHE A 52 -7.85 3.79 -0.73
CA PHE A 52 -6.75 4.33 -1.52
C PHE A 52 -7.09 5.67 -2.18
N ALA A 53 -8.33 5.87 -2.66
CA ALA A 53 -8.77 7.17 -3.14
C ALA A 53 -8.59 8.25 -2.06
N SER A 54 -9.03 7.97 -0.83
CA SER A 54 -8.91 8.92 0.28
C SER A 54 -7.48 9.27 0.66
N THR A 55 -6.51 8.37 0.42
CA THR A 55 -5.07 8.67 0.66
C THR A 55 -4.51 9.73 -0.29
N HIS A 56 -5.20 10.01 -1.39
CA HIS A 56 -4.82 11.03 -2.37
C HIS A 56 -5.56 12.36 -2.20
N ASP A 57 -6.57 12.42 -1.33
CA ASP A 57 -7.38 13.61 -1.14
C ASP A 57 -6.53 14.73 -0.53
N ASN A 58 -6.63 15.94 -1.10
CA ASN A 58 -5.90 17.13 -0.65
C ASN A 58 -4.36 17.00 -0.69
N VAL A 59 -3.83 15.99 -1.38
CA VAL A 59 -2.40 15.81 -1.60
C VAL A 59 -2.06 16.26 -3.01
N ASP A 60 -1.09 17.16 -3.18
CA ASP A 60 -0.61 17.64 -4.49
C ASP A 60 0.26 16.60 -5.18
N ARG A 61 1.09 15.89 -4.41
CA ARG A 61 1.92 14.77 -4.90
C ARG A 61 1.97 13.65 -3.87
N PHE A 62 1.75 12.43 -4.35
CA PHE A 62 1.88 11.20 -3.57
C PHE A 62 2.93 10.31 -4.24
N THR A 63 3.88 9.78 -3.48
CA THR A 63 4.94 8.92 -4.00
C THR A 63 5.22 7.81 -3.01
N LEU A 64 5.17 6.57 -3.50
CA LEU A 64 5.40 5.35 -2.74
C LEU A 64 6.58 4.61 -3.36
N GLU A 65 7.62 4.34 -2.59
CA GLU A 65 8.85 3.74 -3.09
C GLU A 65 9.32 2.59 -2.21
N LEU A 66 9.77 1.50 -2.83
CA LEU A 66 10.45 0.41 -2.12
C LEU A 66 11.80 0.90 -1.61
N THR A 67 12.02 0.84 -0.30
CA THR A 67 13.29 1.24 0.32
C THR A 67 14.24 0.06 0.51
N GLY A 68 13.80 -1.15 0.15
CA GLY A 68 14.57 -2.37 0.30
C GLY A 68 13.97 -3.56 -0.44
N PRO A 69 14.56 -4.75 -0.26
CA PRO A 69 14.17 -5.93 -1.03
C PRO A 69 12.83 -6.51 -0.57
N VAL A 70 11.99 -6.88 -1.54
CA VAL A 70 10.76 -7.65 -1.29
C VAL A 70 11.12 -9.09 -0.90
N ARG A 71 10.68 -9.53 0.29
CA ARG A 71 10.83 -10.90 0.77
C ARG A 71 9.54 -11.67 0.50
N VAL A 72 9.67 -12.86 -0.09
CA VAL A 72 8.52 -13.70 -0.46
C VAL A 72 8.78 -15.12 0.03
N ALA A 73 7.79 -15.70 0.73
CA ALA A 73 7.78 -17.08 1.15
C ALA A 73 6.38 -17.66 0.89
N ALA A 74 6.27 -18.71 0.06
CA ALA A 74 4.99 -19.22 -0.43
C ALA A 74 4.11 -18.09 -0.98
N ASN A 75 2.95 -17.86 -0.37
CA ASN A 75 1.95 -16.85 -0.70
C ASN A 75 2.00 -15.62 0.22
N PHE A 76 3.13 -15.38 0.92
CA PHE A 76 3.33 -14.22 1.78
C PHE A 76 4.42 -13.32 1.22
N ALA A 77 4.24 -12.01 1.34
CA ALA A 77 5.28 -11.02 1.10
C ALA A 77 5.44 -10.05 2.28
N ALA A 78 6.67 -9.63 2.54
CA ALA A 78 6.98 -8.54 3.45
C ALA A 78 8.02 -7.62 2.81
N PHE A 79 7.81 -6.31 2.87
CA PHE A 79 8.68 -5.35 2.20
C PHE A 79 8.67 -3.97 2.87
N PRO A 80 9.83 -3.31 2.96
CA PRO A 80 9.91 -1.94 3.45
C PRO A 80 9.65 -0.96 2.30
N LEU A 81 8.95 0.13 2.61
CA LEU A 81 8.66 1.21 1.69
C LEU A 81 8.63 2.56 2.42
N SER A 82 8.65 3.65 1.66
CA SER A 82 8.47 5.02 2.20
C SER A 82 7.39 5.70 1.38
N VAL A 83 6.47 6.38 2.07
CA VAL A 83 5.52 7.30 1.44
C VAL A 83 6.03 8.72 1.60
N THR A 84 5.98 9.49 0.52
CA THR A 84 6.20 10.94 0.52
C THR A 84 4.95 11.61 -0.02
N THR A 85 4.39 12.55 0.75
CA THR A 85 3.27 13.38 0.32
C THR A 85 3.65 14.85 0.34
N VAL A 86 3.15 15.63 -0.60
CA VAL A 86 3.30 17.09 -0.66
C VAL A 86 1.92 17.72 -0.63
N MET A 87 1.73 18.71 0.24
CA MET A 87 0.52 19.51 0.38
C MET A 87 0.91 20.98 0.59
N GLY A 88 0.81 21.79 -0.46
CA GLY A 88 1.34 23.15 -0.49
C GLY A 88 2.85 23.15 -0.22
N ASP A 89 3.27 23.92 0.78
CA ASP A 89 4.68 24.03 1.19
C ASP A 89 5.11 22.94 2.18
N THR A 90 4.21 22.03 2.57
CA THR A 90 4.52 20.95 3.53
C THR A 90 4.79 19.63 2.80
N THR A 91 5.93 19.02 3.08
CA THR A 91 6.25 17.64 2.69
C THR A 91 6.25 16.74 3.92
N MET A 92 5.50 15.64 3.86
CA MET A 92 5.52 14.58 4.87
C MET A 92 6.18 13.33 4.29
N GLN A 93 7.08 12.71 5.04
CA GLN A 93 7.64 11.41 4.73
C GLN A 93 7.43 10.43 5.90
N LEU A 94 7.08 9.19 5.58
CA LEU A 94 6.84 8.14 6.57
C LEU A 94 7.34 6.78 6.04
N ASP A 95 8.06 6.04 6.88
CA ASP A 95 8.52 4.70 6.53
C ASP A 95 7.52 3.65 7.01
N ILE A 96 7.30 2.64 6.16
CA ILE A 96 6.26 1.63 6.33
C ILE A 96 6.87 0.25 6.08
N ILE A 97 6.40 -0.75 6.81
CA ILE A 97 6.57 -2.16 6.42
C ILE A 97 5.21 -2.70 6.06
N ASP A 98 5.05 -3.16 4.82
CA ASP A 98 3.84 -3.84 4.38
C ASP A 98 4.03 -5.36 4.43
N VAL A 99 3.02 -6.06 4.91
CA VAL A 99 2.92 -7.53 4.91
C VAL A 99 1.66 -7.95 4.18
N PHE A 100 1.83 -8.66 3.07
CA PHE A 100 0.73 -9.10 2.20
C PHE A 100 0.59 -10.62 2.21
N THR A 101 -0.66 -11.08 2.15
CA THR A 101 -1.02 -12.47 1.84
C THR A 101 -1.68 -12.51 0.47
N PHE A 102 -1.41 -13.58 -0.29
CA PHE A 102 -1.93 -13.78 -1.65
C PHE A 102 -2.73 -15.09 -1.74
N ASP A 103 -3.65 -15.14 -2.70
CA ASP A 103 -4.27 -16.39 -3.16
C ASP A 103 -3.48 -17.04 -4.31
N ASP A 104 -4.00 -18.16 -4.83
CA ASP A 104 -3.37 -18.94 -5.90
C ASP A 104 -3.35 -18.20 -7.25
N ASP A 105 -4.22 -17.20 -7.44
CA ASP A 105 -4.25 -16.33 -8.62
C ASP A 105 -3.34 -15.09 -8.46
N ALA A 106 -2.56 -15.05 -7.38
CA ALA A 106 -1.69 -13.95 -6.98
C ALA A 106 -2.43 -12.61 -6.77
N LYS A 107 -3.71 -12.67 -6.36
CA LYS A 107 -4.43 -11.51 -5.82
C LYS A 107 -4.12 -11.34 -4.34
N ILE A 108 -4.05 -10.09 -3.89
CA ILE A 108 -3.82 -9.75 -2.48
C ILE A 108 -5.10 -10.05 -1.71
N THR A 109 -5.04 -10.96 -0.73
CA THR A 109 -6.18 -11.31 0.14
C THR A 109 -6.13 -10.57 1.47
N GLU A 110 -4.93 -10.23 1.95
CA GLU A 110 -4.74 -9.43 3.15
C GLU A 110 -3.57 -8.46 2.95
N MET A 111 -3.77 -7.19 3.33
CA MET A 111 -2.73 -6.17 3.43
C MET A 111 -2.65 -5.67 4.87
N LYS A 112 -1.45 -5.66 5.45
CA LYS A 112 -1.18 -5.03 6.75
C LYS A 112 -0.02 -4.06 6.61
N ALA A 113 -0.28 -2.78 6.86
CA ALA A 113 0.73 -1.73 6.87
C ALA A 113 1.13 -1.36 8.31
N TYR A 114 2.41 -1.52 8.63
CA TYR A 114 2.97 -1.22 9.95
C TYR A 114 3.67 0.14 9.91
N TRP A 115 3.05 1.14 10.56
CA TRP A 115 3.56 2.50 10.72
C TRP A 115 2.80 3.23 11.83
N SER A 116 3.34 4.35 12.32
CA SER A 116 2.67 5.30 13.21
C SER A 116 2.93 6.73 12.75
N MET A 117 1.99 7.65 12.99
CA MET A 117 2.23 9.09 12.77
C MET A 117 3.36 9.65 13.65
N ASP A 118 3.72 8.96 14.73
CA ASP A 118 4.86 9.34 15.57
C ASP A 118 6.20 9.28 14.82
N ASP A 119 6.28 8.46 13.76
CA ASP A 119 7.46 8.30 12.92
C ASP A 119 7.47 9.24 11.69
N ALA A 120 6.43 10.06 11.54
CA ALA A 120 6.29 10.98 10.41
C ALA A 120 7.29 12.13 10.52
N ARG A 121 7.93 12.43 9.39
CA ARG A 121 8.91 13.51 9.25
C ARG A 121 8.34 14.58 8.34
N PHE A 122 8.41 15.84 8.79
CA PHE A 122 7.86 16.99 8.05
C PHE A 122 8.97 17.97 7.68
N SER A 123 8.87 18.56 6.50
CA SER A 123 9.77 19.60 5.99
C SER A 123 9.03 20.63 5.16
#